data_AF-A0A7W4IEQ3-F1
#
_entry.id   AF-A0A7W4IEQ3-F1
#
_cell.length_a   1.000
_cell.length_b   1.000
_cell.length_c   1.000
_cell.angle_alpha   90.00
_cell.angle_beta   90.00
_cell.angle_gamma   90.00
#
_symmetry.space_group_name_H-M   'P 1'
#
loop_
_entity.id
_entity.type
_entity.pdbx_description
1 polymer ?
#
loop_
_entity_poly.entity_id
_entity_poly.type
_entity_poly.pdbx_seq_one_letter_code
_entity_poly.pdbx_strand_id
1 'polypeptide(L)' 'MHIPSKPVPAEAVDLVARHGPQALLIARTSLAQARDAGDEVRAARWETLVEAIGTLLGDHESQTARNAPAG' A
#
# COMPACT_ATOMS: atom_id res chain seq x y z
N MET A 1 6.71 5.57 22.89
CA MET A 1 5.51 4.73 22.74
C MET A 1 5.49 4.20 21.33
N HIS A 2 5.70 2.90 21.13
CA HIS A 2 5.58 2.27 19.81
C HIS A 2 4.08 2.04 19.58
N ILE A 3 3.48 2.81 18.68
CA ILE A 3 2.08 2.61 18.28
C ILE A 3 2.03 1.24 17.60
N PRO A 4 1.10 0.33 17.96
CA PRO A 4 0.97 -0.92 17.23
C PRO A 4 0.58 -0.60 15.80
N SER A 5 1.51 -0.83 14.86
CA SER A 5 1.22 -0.83 13.44
C SER A 5 0.07 -1.80 13.23
N LYS A 6 -1.07 -1.33 12.72
CA LYS A 6 -2.17 -2.20 12.32
C LYS A 6 -1.59 -3.35 11.48
N PRO A 7 -2.06 -4.59 11.65
CA PRO A 7 -1.56 -5.71 10.86
C PRO A 7 -1.71 -5.37 9.38
N VAL A 8 -0.59 -5.39 8.67
CA VAL A 8 -0.56 -5.16 7.22
C VAL A 8 -1.23 -6.37 6.54
N PRO A 9 -2.25 -6.17 5.69
CA PRO A 9 -2.87 -7.28 4.97
C PRO A 9 -1.83 -8.02 4.12
N ALA A 10 -1.83 -9.36 4.16
CA ALA A 10 -0.91 -10.18 3.35
C ALA A 10 -1.01 -9.86 1.85
N GLU A 11 -2.21 -9.55 1.37
CA GLU A 11 -2.45 -9.13 -0.01
C GLU A 11 -1.72 -7.82 -0.38
N ALA A 12 -1.61 -6.86 0.55
CA ALA A 12 -0.85 -5.64 0.30
C ALA A 12 0.64 -5.93 0.14
N VAL A 13 1.17 -6.82 0.97
CA VAL A 13 2.57 -7.29 0.88
C VAL A 13 2.82 -8.01 -0.44
N ASP A 14 1.92 -8.92 -0.84
CA ASP A 14 2.01 -9.64 -2.10
C ASP A 14 1.94 -8.71 -3.32
N LEU A 15 1.08 -7.69 -3.28
CA LEU A 15 0.97 -6.72 -4.37
C LEU A 15 2.26 -5.92 -4.53
N VAL A 16 2.84 -5.44 -3.42
CA VAL A 16 4.12 -4.72 -3.42
C VAL A 16 5.26 -5.63 -3.85
N ALA A 17 5.30 -6.87 -3.39
CA ALA A 17 6.34 -7.82 -3.79
C ALA A 17 6.34 -8.12 -5.29
N ARG A 18 5.16 -8.17 -5.92
CA ARG A 18 5.00 -8.47 -7.35
C ARG A 18 5.19 -7.26 -8.26
N HIS A 19 4.72 -6.09 -7.82
CA HIS A 19 4.61 -4.90 -8.69
C HIS A 19 5.46 -3.71 -8.23
N GLY A 20 6.11 -3.81 -7.07
CA GLY A 20 6.93 -2.76 -6.50
C GLY A 20 6.16 -1.43 -6.39
N PRO A 21 6.74 -0.30 -6.84
CA PRO A 21 6.08 1.01 -6.81
C PRO A 21 4.76 1.07 -7.58
N GLN A 22 4.56 0.20 -8.57
CA GLN A 22 3.31 0.18 -9.35
C GLN A 22 2.12 -0.39 -8.57
N ALA A 23 2.35 -1.10 -7.46
CA ALA A 23 1.29 -1.68 -6.63
C ALA A 23 0.27 -0.62 -6.17
N LEU A 24 0.75 0.59 -5.85
CA LEU A 24 -0.13 1.68 -5.41
C LEU A 24 -1.06 2.16 -6.52
N LEU A 25 -0.55 2.24 -7.75
CA LEU A 25 -1.38 2.61 -8.91
C LEU A 25 -2.44 1.55 -9.17
N ILE A 26 -2.07 0.27 -9.16
CA ILE A 26 -2.99 -0.86 -9.35
C ILE A 26 -4.13 -0.84 -8.31
N ALA A 27 -3.79 -0.64 -7.03
CA ALA A 27 -4.76 -0.59 -5.96
C ALA A 27 -5.71 0.61 -6.10
N ARG A 28 -5.20 1.79 -6.48
CA ARG A 28 -6.01 2.99 -6.74
C ARG A 28 -6.96 2.81 -7.93
N THR A 29 -6.48 2.21 -9.02
CA THR A 29 -7.32 1.90 -10.18
C THR A 29 -8.43 0.93 -9.82
N SER A 30 -8.12 -0.11 -9.04
CA SER A 30 -9.11 -1.10 -8.60
C SER A 30 -10.14 -0.51 -7.63
N LEU A 31 -9.73 0.44 -6.78
CA LEU A 31 -10.64 1.22 -5.94
C LEU A 31 -11.61 2.05 -6.78
N ALA A 32 -11.10 2.79 -7.78
CA ALA A 32 -11.95 3.59 -8.66
C ALA A 32 -12.98 2.72 -9.38
N GLN A 33 -12.57 1.58 -9.94
CA GLN A 33 -13.47 0.63 -10.59
C GLN A 33 -14.54 0.08 -9.63
N ALA A 34 -14.19 -0.20 -8.38
CA ALA A 34 -15.16 -0.68 -7.39
C ALA A 34 -16.20 0.40 -7.05
N ARG A 35 -15.77 1.66 -6.93
CA ARG A 35 -16.67 2.81 -6.71
C ARG A 35 -17.59 3.06 -7.91
N ASP A 36 -17.05 3.00 -9.12
CA ASP A 36 -17.82 3.17 -10.37
C ASP A 36 -18.88 2.06 -10.52
N ALA A 37 -18.58 0.85 -10.02
CA ALA A 37 -19.52 -0.27 -9.99
C ALA A 37 -20.54 -0.21 -8.83
N GLY A 38 -20.40 0.74 -7.89
CA GLY A 38 -21.23 0.82 -6.68
C GLY A 38 -20.98 -0.33 -5.68
N ASP A 39 -19.85 -1.03 -5.78
CA ASP A 39 -19.49 -2.13 -4.89
C ASP A 39 -18.73 -1.59 -3.67
N GLU A 40 -19.49 -1.18 -2.66
CA GLU A 40 -18.96 -0.56 -1.44
C GLU A 40 -18.04 -1.49 -0.65
N VAL A 41 -18.35 -2.79 -0.62
CA VAL A 41 -17.53 -3.78 0.11
C VAL A 41 -16.16 -3.92 -0.55
N ARG A 42 -16.14 -4.02 -1.89
CA ARG A 42 -14.90 -4.07 -2.65
C ARG A 42 -14.14 -2.75 -2.58
N ALA A 43 -14.84 -1.61 -2.57
CA ALA A 43 -14.21 -0.29 -2.40
C ALA A 43 -13.52 -0.18 -1.03
N ALA A 44 -14.20 -0.51 0.06
CA ALA A 44 -13.63 -0.46 1.41
C ALA A 44 -12.39 -1.38 1.57
N ARG A 45 -12.43 -2.56 0.92
CA ARG A 45 -11.27 -3.45 0.84
C ARG A 45 -10.10 -2.78 0.13
N TRP A 46 -10.33 -2.18 -1.04
CA TRP A 46 -9.26 -1.51 -1.78
C TRP A 46 -8.74 -0.25 -1.09
N GLU A 47 -9.57 0.49 -0.35
CA GLU A 47 -9.12 1.61 0.48
C GLU A 47 -8.10 1.15 1.53
N THR A 48 -8.40 0.05 2.22
CA THR A 48 -7.49 -0.54 3.21
C THR A 48 -6.16 -0.97 2.56
N LEU A 49 -6.20 -1.55 1.35
CA LEU A 49 -5.00 -1.96 0.63
C LEU A 49 -4.19 -0.75 0.14
N VAL A 50 -4.84 0.33 -0.33
CA VAL A 50 -4.17 1.56 -0.75
C VAL A 50 -3.41 2.20 0.42
N GLU A 51 -4.01 2.26 1.61
CA GLU A 51 -3.35 2.77 2.82
C GLU A 51 -2.13 1.91 3.17
N ALA A 52 -2.31 0.59 3.27
CA ALA A 52 -1.25 -0.34 3.63
C ALA A 52 -0.08 -0.33 2.63
N ILE A 53 -0.36 -0.32 1.32
CA ILE A 53 0.67 -0.25 0.27
C ILE A 53 1.42 1.09 0.36
N GLY A 54 0.72 2.19 0.61
CA GLY A 54 1.34 3.50 0.80
C GLY A 54 2.33 3.50 1.97
N THR A 55 1.97 2.90 3.10
CA THR A 55 2.86 2.75 4.26
C THR A 55 4.07 1.88 3.93
N LEU A 56 3.87 0.72 3.28
CA LEU A 56 4.97 -0.19 2.92
C LEU A 56 6.00 0.48 2.00
N LEU A 57 5.54 1.22 1.00
CA LEU A 57 6.42 1.91 0.05
C LEU A 57 7.12 3.09 0.73
N GLY A 58 6.42 3.88 1.55
CA GLY A 58 7.02 5.00 2.29
C GLY A 58 8.07 4.57 3.33
N ASP A 59 7.85 3.42 4.00
CA ASP A 59 8.83 2.83 4.90
C ASP A 59 10.06 2.32 4.13
N HIS A 60 9.88 1.83 2.90
CA HIS A 60 10.98 1.38 2.04
C HIS A 60 11.85 2.55 1.56
N GLU A 61 11.25 3.67 1.14
CA GLU A 61 11.97 4.90 0.79
C GLU A 61 12.72 5.47 1.99
N SER A 62 12.10 5.48 3.17
CA SER A 62 12.72 5.94 4.42
C SER A 62 13.93 5.09 4.83
N GLN A 63 13.85 3.77 4.65
CA GLN A 63 14.97 2.86 4.89
C GLN A 63 16.10 3.05 3.88
N THR A 64 15.75 3.25 2.60
CA THR A 64 16.71 3.50 1.53
C THR A 64 17.46 4.81 1.76
N ALA A 65 16.75 5.88 2.12
CA ALA A 65 17.34 7.18 2.45
C ALA A 65 18.25 7.14 3.70
N ARG A 66 17.89 6.34 4.72
CA ARG A 66 18.69 6.17 5.94
C ARG A 66 19.98 5.37 5.71
N ASN A 67 19.98 4.45 4.74
CA ASN A 67 21.11 3.57 4.44
C ASN A 67 21.99 4.08 3.28
N ALA A 68 21.63 5.20 2.65
CA ALA A 68 22.47 5.86 1.67
C ALA A 68 23.74 6.41 2.37
N PRO A 69 24.95 6.10 1.90
CA PRO A 69 26.16 6.67 2.47
C PRO A 69 26.12 8.19 2.29
N ALA A 70 26.34 8.92 3.38
CA ALA A 70 26.59 10.35 3.32
C ALA A 70 27.84 10.57 2.45
N GLY A 71 27.64 11.13 1.27
CA GLY A 71 28.73 11.56 0.38
C GLY A 71 29.48 12.74 0.95
#